data_AF-A0A822BXN5-F1
#
_entry.id   AF-A0A822BXN5-F1
#
_cell.length_a   1.000
_cell.length_b   1.000
_cell.length_c   1.000
_cell.angle_alpha   90.00
_cell.angle_beta   90.00
_cell.angle_gamma   90.00
#
_symmetry.space_group_name_H-M   'P 1'
#
loop_
_entity.id
_entity.type
_entity.pdbx_description
1 polymer ?
#
loop_
_entity_poly.entity_id
_entity_poly.type
_entity_poly.pdbx_seq_one_letter_code
_entity_poly.pdbx_strand_id
1 'polypeptide(L)'
;MAFQPDSPNNQFQFNNIYRLLITKLETKRQQSPESFSKSIYILPAINDDMEHQLEQELEQERKEHMGQRIILIPYCLAESYWIGILIEFEANEQILRAEYIDPVIGSDIIPDSLKNQITKVYPFAVLRSRDLSKHNERKFSETLTVENLLEAVKYDLFAFPADPELKIRELTEKLNSGLAKHKLHNMDQLQQEIKDLEERIQRLHQQGRQEKAEEEMELL
;
A
#
# COMPACT_ATOMS: atom_id res chain seq x y z
N MET A 1 30.87 -9.24 28.23
CA MET A 1 30.03 -10.43 28.00
C MET A 1 30.21 -10.83 26.55
N ALA A 2 30.62 -12.06 26.30
CA ALA A 2 30.94 -12.54 24.96
C ALA A 2 29.64 -12.85 24.19
N PHE A 3 29.57 -12.37 22.96
CA PHE A 3 28.58 -12.72 21.95
C PHE A 3 28.51 -14.25 21.81
N GLN A 4 27.33 -14.83 21.99
CA GLN A 4 27.06 -16.17 21.48
C GLN A 4 26.55 -16.02 20.03
N PRO A 5 27.11 -16.77 19.07
CA PRO A 5 26.61 -16.74 17.69
C PRO A 5 25.19 -17.32 17.66
N ASP A 6 24.40 -16.80 16.73
CA ASP A 6 22.98 -17.10 16.51
C ASP A 6 22.62 -18.55 16.82
N SER A 7 21.65 -18.74 17.72
CA SER A 7 21.12 -20.07 17.98
C SER A 7 20.54 -20.66 16.69
N PRO A 8 20.72 -21.96 16.39
CA PRO A 8 20.15 -22.60 15.19
C PRO A 8 18.62 -22.41 15.07
N ASN A 9 17.96 -22.17 16.20
CA ASN A 9 16.53 -21.92 16.29
C ASN A 9 16.14 -20.55 15.70
N ASN A 10 16.97 -19.53 15.86
CA ASN A 10 16.71 -18.19 15.30
C ASN A 10 16.84 -18.25 13.77
N GLN A 11 17.95 -18.78 13.24
CA GLN A 11 18.13 -18.89 11.78
C GLN A 11 17.01 -19.72 11.11
N PHE A 12 16.47 -20.73 11.81
CA PHE A 12 15.33 -21.50 11.34
C PHE A 12 14.04 -20.66 11.26
N GLN A 13 13.71 -19.86 12.29
CA GLN A 13 12.51 -19.01 12.29
C GLN A 13 12.53 -17.95 11.18
N PHE A 14 13.67 -17.28 10.99
CA PHE A 14 13.82 -16.25 9.95
C PHE A 14 13.65 -16.83 8.54
N ASN A 15 14.20 -18.02 8.29
CA ASN A 15 13.99 -18.74 7.04
C ASN A 15 12.54 -19.18 6.85
N ASN A 16 11.83 -19.53 7.93
CA ASN A 16 10.45 -19.99 7.84
C ASN A 16 9.48 -18.87 7.47
N ILE A 17 9.54 -17.71 8.12
CA ILE A 17 8.63 -16.60 7.79
C ILE A 17 8.84 -16.12 6.35
N TYR A 18 10.12 -16.03 5.92
CA TYR A 18 10.46 -15.67 4.54
C TYR A 18 9.85 -16.65 3.53
N ARG A 19 10.05 -17.96 3.73
CA ARG A 19 9.47 -19.01 2.87
C ARG A 19 7.95 -19.03 2.90
N LEU A 20 7.36 -18.79 4.06
CA LEU A 20 5.91 -18.75 4.24
C LEU A 20 5.31 -17.58 3.46
N LEU A 21 5.93 -16.40 3.52
CA LEU A 21 5.48 -15.22 2.79
C LEU A 21 5.58 -15.44 1.27
N ILE A 22 6.68 -16.02 0.77
CA ILE A 22 6.81 -16.39 -0.66
C ILE A 22 5.71 -17.36 -1.07
N THR A 23 5.52 -18.45 -0.32
CA THR A 23 4.54 -19.49 -0.65
C THR A 23 3.12 -18.93 -0.70
N LYS A 24 2.77 -18.06 0.26
CA LYS A 24 1.45 -17.43 0.30
C LYS A 24 1.28 -16.37 -0.78
N LEU A 25 2.32 -15.60 -1.12
CA LEU A 25 2.28 -14.66 -2.24
C LEU A 25 1.96 -15.38 -3.56
N GLU A 26 2.65 -16.49 -3.84
CA GLU A 26 2.39 -17.28 -5.05
C GLU A 26 0.98 -17.88 -5.06
N THR A 27 0.50 -18.35 -3.91
CA THR A 27 -0.89 -18.81 -3.76
C THR A 27 -1.88 -17.69 -4.07
N LYS A 28 -1.64 -16.48 -3.55
CA LYS A 28 -2.50 -15.30 -3.78
C LYS A 28 -2.46 -14.83 -5.24
N ARG A 29 -1.30 -14.89 -5.91
CA ARG A 29 -1.17 -14.60 -7.34
C ARG A 29 -2.01 -15.55 -8.19
N GLN A 30 -2.07 -16.83 -7.83
CA GLN A 30 -2.92 -17.81 -8.52
C GLN A 30 -4.41 -17.56 -8.28
N GLN A 31 -4.79 -17.15 -7.06
CA GLN A 31 -6.19 -16.93 -6.68
C GLN A 31 -6.75 -15.58 -7.13
N SER A 32 -5.90 -14.55 -7.24
CA SER A 32 -6.32 -13.16 -7.50
C SER A 32 -5.22 -12.39 -8.27
N PRO A 33 -4.94 -12.77 -9.53
CA PRO A 33 -3.80 -12.25 -10.28
C PRO A 33 -3.86 -10.73 -10.49
N GLU A 34 -5.05 -10.14 -10.63
CA GLU A 34 -5.22 -8.69 -10.81
C GLU A 34 -4.74 -7.90 -9.59
N SER A 35 -5.06 -8.38 -8.38
CA SER A 35 -4.66 -7.75 -7.11
C SER A 35 -3.17 -7.89 -6.79
N PHE A 36 -2.47 -8.82 -7.46
CA PHE A 36 -1.04 -9.09 -7.24
C PHE A 36 -0.25 -8.99 -8.55
N SER A 37 -0.67 -8.06 -9.41
CA SER A 37 -0.12 -7.83 -10.76
C SER A 37 1.21 -7.06 -10.76
N LYS A 38 1.49 -6.28 -9.71
CA LYS A 38 2.75 -5.54 -9.56
C LYS A 38 3.92 -6.50 -9.30
N SER A 39 5.13 -6.07 -9.71
CA SER A 39 6.37 -6.72 -9.30
C SER A 39 6.52 -6.63 -7.79
N ILE A 40 6.55 -7.77 -7.10
CA ILE A 40 6.66 -7.83 -5.64
C ILE A 40 7.93 -8.61 -5.31
N TYR A 41 8.80 -7.97 -4.53
CA TYR A 41 10.04 -8.51 -4.02
C TYR A 41 9.92 -8.70 -2.52
N ILE A 42 10.28 -9.88 -2.04
CA ILE A 42 10.31 -10.18 -0.61
C ILE A 42 11.78 -10.20 -0.20
N LEU A 43 12.14 -9.36 0.76
CA LEU A 43 13.50 -9.39 1.33
C LEU A 43 13.63 -10.51 2.36
N PRO A 44 14.86 -10.98 2.60
CA PRO A 44 15.13 -11.84 3.76
C PRO A 44 14.59 -11.22 5.04
N ALA A 45 14.19 -12.07 5.98
CA ALA A 45 13.75 -11.62 7.29
C ALA A 45 14.87 -10.84 8.01
N ILE A 46 14.53 -9.68 8.56
CA ILE A 46 15.49 -8.75 9.18
C ILE A 46 15.40 -8.85 10.70
N ASN A 47 16.54 -8.85 11.37
CA ASN A 47 16.64 -8.80 12.82
C ASN A 47 17.04 -7.38 13.26
N ASP A 48 16.25 -6.73 14.12
CA ASP A 48 16.59 -5.40 14.66
C ASP A 48 17.93 -5.37 15.41
N ASP A 49 18.34 -6.50 16.01
CA ASP A 49 19.62 -6.61 16.72
C ASP A 49 20.84 -6.61 15.79
N MET A 50 20.63 -6.90 14.49
CA MET A 50 21.68 -6.91 13.49
C MET A 50 21.81 -5.52 12.89
N GLU A 51 22.74 -4.74 13.44
CA GLU A 51 22.98 -3.36 13.01
C GLU A 51 23.23 -3.27 11.49
N HIS A 52 22.55 -2.32 10.84
CA HIS A 52 22.61 -2.08 9.39
C HIS A 52 22.09 -3.19 8.47
N GLN A 53 21.54 -4.29 8.98
CA GLN A 53 21.05 -5.38 8.11
C GLN A 53 19.96 -4.87 7.16
N LEU A 54 18.99 -4.09 7.65
CA LEU A 54 17.94 -3.52 6.81
C LEU A 54 18.53 -2.59 5.73
N GLU A 55 19.44 -1.72 6.13
CA GLU A 55 20.13 -0.77 5.23
C GLU A 55 20.83 -1.52 4.09
N GLN A 56 21.56 -2.59 4.39
CA GLN A 56 22.29 -3.40 3.40
C GLN A 56 21.34 -4.13 2.44
N GLU A 57 20.28 -4.76 2.95
CA GLU A 57 19.31 -5.48 2.12
C GLU A 57 18.53 -4.52 1.20
N LEU A 58 18.16 -3.34 1.69
CA LEU A 58 17.54 -2.30 0.87
C LEU A 58 18.49 -1.74 -0.19
N GLU A 59 19.77 -1.55 0.13
CA GLU A 59 20.76 -1.14 -0.86
C GLU A 59 20.96 -2.20 -1.96
N GLN A 60 20.94 -3.48 -1.59
CA GLN A 60 21.08 -4.56 -2.56
C GLN A 60 19.86 -4.62 -3.47
N GLU A 61 18.65 -4.57 -2.91
CA GLU A 61 17.39 -4.49 -3.66
C GLU A 61 17.43 -3.36 -4.69
N ARG A 62 17.83 -2.16 -4.26
CA ARG A 62 17.92 -0.98 -5.12
C ARG A 62 18.93 -1.12 -6.25
N LYS A 63 19.99 -1.91 -6.07
CA LYS A 63 21.00 -2.17 -7.12
C LYS A 63 20.50 -3.19 -8.14
N GLU A 64 19.67 -4.14 -7.72
CA GLU A 64 19.21 -5.26 -8.54
C GLU A 64 17.88 -4.98 -9.26
N HIS A 65 17.06 -4.08 -8.72
CA HIS A 65 15.70 -3.86 -9.18
C HIS A 65 15.42 -2.39 -9.44
N MET A 66 14.66 -2.13 -10.51
CA MET A 66 14.23 -0.81 -10.94
C MET A 66 12.81 -0.89 -11.52
N GLY A 67 12.17 0.25 -11.67
CA GLY A 67 10.80 0.44 -12.10
C GLY A 67 9.79 0.26 -10.98
N GLN A 68 8.52 0.19 -11.40
CA GLN A 68 7.38 0.04 -10.51
C GLN A 68 7.44 -1.31 -9.79
N ARG A 69 7.45 -1.27 -8.46
CA ARG A 69 7.56 -2.47 -7.63
C ARG A 69 7.10 -2.24 -6.19
N ILE A 70 6.87 -3.35 -5.49
CA ILE A 70 6.61 -3.39 -4.05
C ILE A 70 7.70 -4.25 -3.40
N ILE A 71 8.22 -3.77 -2.27
CA ILE A 71 9.12 -4.51 -1.38
C ILE A 71 8.32 -4.90 -0.13
N LEU A 72 8.37 -6.18 0.24
CA LEU A 72 7.82 -6.70 1.48
C LEU A 72 8.96 -7.19 2.38
N ILE A 73 8.96 -6.74 3.63
CA ILE A 73 10.03 -7.03 4.58
C ILE A 73 9.42 -7.56 5.87
N PRO A 74 9.58 -8.86 6.17
CA PRO A 74 9.34 -9.38 7.50
C PRO A 74 10.48 -8.91 8.42
N TYR A 75 10.12 -8.26 9.53
CA TYR A 75 11.07 -7.64 10.44
C TYR A 75 10.82 -8.10 11.88
N CYS A 76 11.84 -8.63 12.54
CA CYS A 76 11.77 -9.05 13.93
C CYS A 76 12.22 -7.90 14.84
N LEU A 77 11.31 -7.40 15.67
CA LEU A 77 11.56 -6.27 16.55
C LEU A 77 11.93 -6.74 17.97
N ALA A 78 13.10 -6.32 18.45
CA ALA A 78 13.63 -6.58 19.79
C ALA A 78 13.52 -8.06 20.24
N GLU A 79 13.84 -8.99 19.32
CA GLU A 79 13.70 -10.46 19.47
C GLU A 79 12.33 -10.98 19.96
N SER A 80 11.29 -10.13 19.94
CA SER A 80 10.11 -10.37 20.76
C SER A 80 8.83 -10.55 19.98
N TYR A 81 8.77 -10.06 18.74
CA TYR A 81 7.67 -10.29 17.80
C TYR A 81 7.99 -9.77 16.39
N TRP A 82 7.18 -10.21 15.43
CA TRP A 82 7.29 -9.84 14.01
C TRP A 82 6.41 -8.63 13.66
N ILE A 83 6.93 -7.75 12.82
CA ILE A 83 6.21 -6.67 12.15
C ILE A 83 6.45 -6.75 10.64
N GLY A 84 5.58 -6.10 9.88
CA GLY A 84 5.71 -5.98 8.43
C GLY A 84 6.15 -4.58 8.02
N ILE A 85 7.03 -4.49 7.02
CA ILE A 85 7.31 -3.24 6.30
C ILE A 85 6.96 -3.45 4.83
N LEU A 86 6.22 -2.50 4.26
CA LEU A 86 5.93 -2.42 2.84
C LEU A 86 6.50 -1.13 2.29
N ILE A 87 7.23 -1.19 1.18
CA ILE A 87 7.66 0.01 0.43
C ILE A 87 7.23 -0.16 -1.01
N GLU A 88 6.52 0.83 -1.55
CA GLU A 88 6.03 0.79 -2.92
C GLU A 88 6.63 1.94 -3.74
N PHE A 89 7.03 1.63 -4.96
CA PHE A 89 7.70 2.52 -5.90
C PHE A 89 6.87 2.71 -7.17
N GLU A 90 6.87 3.94 -7.67
CA GLU A 90 6.47 4.26 -9.04
C GLU A 90 7.54 3.86 -10.06
N ALA A 91 7.18 3.90 -11.34
CA ALA A 91 8.12 3.61 -12.44
C ALA A 91 9.33 4.57 -12.51
N ASN A 92 9.24 5.74 -11.87
CA ASN A 92 10.30 6.75 -11.80
C ASN A 92 11.18 6.62 -10.53
N GLU A 93 11.08 5.51 -9.80
CA GLU A 93 11.76 5.26 -8.51
C GLU A 93 11.28 6.12 -7.32
N GLN A 94 10.20 6.88 -7.47
CA GLN A 94 9.61 7.61 -6.34
C GLN A 94 8.83 6.66 -5.44
N ILE A 95 9.00 6.82 -4.12
CA ILE A 95 8.24 6.05 -3.13
C ILE A 95 6.81 6.59 -3.09
N LEU A 96 5.85 5.75 -3.45
CA LEU A 96 4.42 6.01 -3.29
C LEU A 96 4.01 5.95 -1.82
N ARG A 97 4.49 4.92 -1.13
CA ARG A 97 4.22 4.69 0.29
C ARG A 97 5.30 3.83 0.91
N ALA A 98 5.55 4.10 2.18
CA ALA A 98 6.29 3.22 3.08
C ALA A 98 5.43 3.00 4.32
N GLU A 99 5.10 1.75 4.62
CA GLU A 99 4.15 1.37 5.65
C GLU A 99 4.82 0.48 6.70
N TYR A 100 4.57 0.80 7.96
CA TYR A 100 4.90 0.01 9.14
C TYR A 100 3.62 -0.67 9.64
N ILE A 101 3.65 -1.99 9.72
CA ILE A 101 2.48 -2.81 10.03
C ILE A 101 2.78 -3.61 11.29
N ASP A 102 2.30 -3.12 12.44
CA ASP A 102 2.43 -3.80 13.72
C ASP A 102 1.18 -4.67 13.98
N PRO A 103 1.31 -6.01 14.06
CA PRO A 103 0.20 -6.88 14.37
C PRO A 103 -0.12 -6.96 15.88
N VAL A 104 0.56 -6.20 16.74
CA VAL A 104 0.39 -6.24 18.19
C VAL A 104 -0.33 -4.99 18.70
N ILE A 105 -1.37 -5.19 19.51
CA ILE A 105 -2.15 -4.09 20.10
C ILE A 105 -1.28 -3.29 21.08
N GLY A 106 -1.33 -1.95 20.97
CA GLY A 106 -0.73 -1.03 21.94
C GLY A 106 0.71 -0.62 21.64
N SER A 107 1.25 -1.00 20.48
CA SER A 107 2.58 -0.61 19.99
C SER A 107 2.47 0.05 18.60
N ASP A 108 2.09 1.33 18.56
CA ASP A 108 2.03 2.07 17.29
C ASP A 108 3.25 2.99 17.07
N ILE A 109 4.25 2.88 17.96
CA ILE A 109 5.46 3.69 17.89
C ILE A 109 6.46 3.04 16.95
N ILE A 110 6.68 3.68 15.81
CA ILE A 110 7.71 3.29 14.85
C ILE A 110 9.08 3.63 15.44
N PRO A 111 9.99 2.65 15.62
CA PRO A 111 11.34 2.88 16.14
C PRO A 111 12.14 3.86 15.26
N ASP A 112 12.89 4.77 15.89
CA ASP A 112 13.72 5.73 15.14
C ASP A 112 14.92 5.05 14.46
N SER A 113 15.45 3.96 15.05
CA SER A 113 16.47 3.12 14.39
C SER A 113 15.99 2.63 13.02
N LEU A 114 14.75 2.16 12.95
CA LEU A 114 14.13 1.69 11.73
C LEU A 114 13.95 2.81 10.70
N LYS A 115 13.40 3.96 11.12
CA LYS A 115 13.27 5.14 10.24
C LYS A 115 14.62 5.58 9.69
N ASN A 116 15.65 5.61 10.53
CA ASN A 116 16.99 6.05 10.14
C ASN A 116 17.61 5.12 9.09
N GLN A 117 17.47 3.80 9.25
CA GLN A 117 17.99 2.84 8.25
C GLN A 117 17.30 3.00 6.89
N ILE A 118 15.97 3.16 6.86
CA ILE A 118 15.24 3.37 5.60
C ILE A 118 15.62 4.71 4.96
N THR A 119 15.68 5.79 5.74
CA THR A 119 15.97 7.15 5.22
C THR A 119 17.40 7.32 4.72
N LYS A 120 18.36 6.52 5.20
CA LYS A 120 19.71 6.48 4.61
C LYS A 120 19.70 5.98 3.17
N VAL A 121 18.92 4.95 2.87
CA VAL A 121 18.82 4.38 1.51
C VAL A 121 17.86 5.21 0.64
N TYR A 122 16.79 5.71 1.25
CA TYR A 122 15.72 6.46 0.61
C TYR A 122 15.41 7.76 1.38
N PRO A 123 16.13 8.87 1.12
CA PRO A 123 16.04 10.10 1.92
C PRO A 123 14.66 10.75 2.04
N PHE A 124 13.75 10.46 1.10
CA PHE A 124 12.39 11.01 1.08
C PHE A 124 11.32 10.02 1.59
N ALA A 125 11.73 8.84 2.05
CA ALA A 125 10.80 7.85 2.60
C ALA A 125 10.23 8.33 3.93
N VAL A 126 8.90 8.34 4.03
CA VAL A 126 8.19 8.58 5.29
C VAL A 126 7.46 7.31 5.67
N LEU A 127 7.99 6.59 6.67
CA LEU A 127 7.39 5.36 7.17
C LEU A 127 6.16 5.71 8.02
N ARG A 128 4.99 5.24 7.58
CA ARG A 128 3.69 5.51 8.23
C ARG A 128 3.11 4.25 8.84
N SER A 129 2.52 4.35 10.02
CA SER A 129 1.83 3.22 10.64
C SER A 129 0.58 2.89 9.86
N ARG A 130 0.34 1.60 9.60
CA ARG A 130 -0.87 1.10 8.95
C ARG A 130 -1.58 0.12 9.88
N ASP A 131 -2.85 0.40 10.13
CA ASP A 131 -3.69 -0.44 10.98
C ASP A 131 -4.31 -1.57 10.15
N LEU A 132 -3.96 -2.80 10.50
CA LEU A 132 -4.48 -4.04 9.90
C LEU A 132 -4.83 -5.02 11.03
N SER A 133 -4.93 -6.31 10.74
CA SER A 133 -5.30 -7.31 11.74
C SER A 133 -4.30 -7.30 12.90
N LYS A 134 -4.79 -7.04 14.10
CA LYS A 134 -4.00 -6.98 15.33
C LYS A 134 -4.45 -8.01 16.35
N HIS A 135 -3.54 -8.41 17.23
CA HIS A 135 -3.78 -9.32 18.33
C HIS A 135 -3.04 -8.85 19.60
N ASN A 136 -3.56 -9.18 20.78
CA ASN A 136 -2.93 -8.79 22.06
C ASN A 136 -1.70 -9.67 22.40
N GLU A 137 -1.70 -10.94 21.97
CA GLU A 137 -0.59 -11.87 22.18
C GLU A 137 0.46 -11.84 21.06
N ARG A 138 1.71 -11.51 21.42
CA ARG A 138 2.89 -11.46 20.52
C ARG A 138 3.18 -12.76 19.78
N LYS A 139 2.79 -13.92 20.33
CA LYS A 139 3.03 -15.24 19.71
C LYS A 139 2.35 -15.43 18.35
N PHE A 140 1.34 -14.61 18.03
CA PHE A 140 0.67 -14.65 16.72
C PHE A 140 1.26 -13.68 15.70
N SER A 141 2.23 -12.87 16.10
CA SER A 141 2.82 -11.82 15.26
C SER A 141 3.41 -12.36 13.96
N GLU A 142 4.03 -13.53 13.96
CA GLU A 142 4.61 -14.15 12.76
C GLU A 142 3.55 -14.39 11.69
N THR A 143 2.46 -15.08 12.07
CA THR A 143 1.38 -15.41 11.14
C THR A 143 0.65 -14.15 10.68
N LEU A 144 0.38 -13.22 11.59
CA LEU A 144 -0.29 -11.96 11.27
C LEU A 144 0.56 -11.05 10.40
N THR A 145 1.87 -11.01 10.60
CA THR A 145 2.80 -10.25 9.74
C THR A 145 2.70 -10.71 8.29
N VAL A 146 2.69 -12.03 8.06
CA VAL A 146 2.54 -12.59 6.72
C VAL A 146 1.19 -12.23 6.10
N GLU A 147 0.09 -12.42 6.83
CA GLU A 147 -1.24 -12.08 6.32
C GLU A 147 -1.38 -10.57 6.04
N ASN A 148 -0.93 -9.73 6.97
CA ASN A 148 -1.06 -8.29 6.84
C ASN A 148 -0.18 -7.71 5.73
N LEU A 149 1.04 -8.24 5.50
CA LEU A 149 1.86 -7.82 4.36
C LEU A 149 1.17 -8.11 3.03
N LEU A 150 0.53 -9.28 2.90
CA LEU A 150 -0.19 -9.65 1.67
C LEU A 150 -1.50 -8.87 1.52
N GLU A 151 -2.20 -8.61 2.62
CA GLU A 151 -3.40 -7.76 2.63
C GLU A 151 -3.04 -6.31 2.29
N ALA A 152 -1.88 -5.83 2.74
CA ALA A 152 -1.39 -4.49 2.45
C ALA A 152 -1.11 -4.26 0.96
N VAL A 153 -0.64 -5.28 0.25
CA VAL A 153 -0.47 -5.28 -1.21
C VAL A 153 -1.82 -5.17 -1.92
N LYS A 154 -2.81 -5.94 -1.47
CA LYS A 154 -4.12 -6.03 -2.14
C LYS A 154 -4.85 -4.69 -2.18
N TYR A 155 -4.77 -3.91 -1.10
CA TYR A 155 -5.35 -2.57 -1.08
C TYR A 155 -4.25 -1.55 -1.35
N ASP A 156 -4.26 -1.02 -2.57
CA ASP A 156 -3.89 0.36 -2.81
C ASP A 156 -4.87 1.22 -2.00
N LEU A 157 -4.56 1.41 -0.71
CA LEU A 157 -5.06 2.58 -0.01
C LEU A 157 -4.54 3.73 -0.86
N PHE A 158 -5.45 4.47 -1.49
CA PHE A 158 -5.17 5.73 -2.17
C PHE A 158 -3.99 6.37 -1.49
N ALA A 159 -2.85 6.40 -2.18
CA ALA A 159 -1.63 6.97 -1.65
C ALA A 159 -1.99 8.37 -1.17
N PHE A 160 -2.12 8.55 0.16
CA PHE A 160 -2.06 9.88 0.73
C PHE A 160 -0.64 10.31 0.40
N PRO A 161 -0.43 11.27 -0.51
CA PRO A 161 0.91 11.60 -0.93
C PRO A 161 1.75 12.06 0.26
N ALA A 162 3.07 12.10 0.07
CA ALA A 162 3.98 12.76 1.01
C ALA A 162 3.52 14.20 1.33
N ASP A 163 2.80 14.84 0.40
CA ASP A 163 2.16 16.15 0.55
C ASP A 163 0.67 16.11 0.12
N PRO A 164 -0.29 16.12 1.06
CA PRO A 164 -1.72 16.11 0.75
C PRO A 164 -2.18 17.36 -0.02
N GLU A 165 -1.46 18.49 0.07
CA GLU A 165 -1.84 19.74 -0.60
C GLU A 165 -1.59 19.66 -2.12
N LEU A 166 -0.50 19.02 -2.53
CA LEU A 166 -0.20 18.78 -3.94
C LEU A 166 -1.30 17.95 -4.62
N LYS A 167 -1.83 16.94 -3.92
CA LYS A 167 -2.88 16.09 -4.48
C LYS A 167 -4.26 16.73 -4.48
N ILE A 168 -4.58 17.50 -3.45
CA ILE A 168 -5.77 18.35 -3.46
C ILE A 168 -5.72 19.26 -4.69
N ARG A 169 -4.57 19.89 -4.94
CA ARG A 169 -4.38 20.76 -6.12
C ARG A 169 -4.55 20.00 -7.44
N GLU A 170 -3.92 18.83 -7.60
CA GLU A 170 -4.09 18.01 -8.81
C GLU A 170 -5.55 17.60 -9.04
N LEU A 171 -6.26 17.20 -7.98
CA LEU A 171 -7.66 16.81 -8.05
C LEU A 171 -8.55 18.01 -8.36
N THR A 172 -8.26 19.18 -7.78
CA THR A 172 -8.94 20.44 -8.11
C THR A 172 -8.70 20.84 -9.56
N GLU A 173 -7.48 20.70 -10.09
CA GLU A 173 -7.17 21.00 -11.49
C GLU A 173 -7.88 20.03 -12.45
N LYS A 174 -7.92 18.73 -12.14
CA LYS A 174 -8.68 17.74 -12.92
C LYS A 174 -10.18 18.03 -12.90
N LEU A 175 -10.75 18.33 -11.73
CA LEU A 175 -12.16 18.69 -11.58
C LEU A 175 -12.49 19.96 -12.39
N ASN A 176 -11.69 21.02 -12.25
CA ASN A 176 -11.90 22.27 -12.98
C ASN A 176 -11.76 22.09 -14.50
N SER A 177 -10.81 21.26 -14.95
CA SER A 177 -10.67 20.90 -16.37
C SER A 177 -11.89 20.14 -16.89
N GLY A 178 -12.40 19.18 -16.12
CA GLY A 178 -13.63 18.46 -16.44
C GLY A 178 -14.84 19.40 -16.53
N LEU A 179 -15.06 20.22 -15.51
CA LEU A 179 -16.14 21.22 -15.49
C LEU A 179 -16.04 22.18 -16.68
N ALA A 180 -14.85 22.70 -16.98
CA ALA A 180 -14.63 23.61 -18.09
C ALA A 180 -14.93 22.97 -19.47
N LYS A 181 -14.61 21.69 -19.67
CA LYS A 181 -14.97 20.96 -20.90
C LYS A 181 -16.48 20.92 -21.13
N HIS A 182 -17.26 20.84 -20.07
CA HIS A 182 -18.73 20.87 -20.10
C HIS A 182 -19.31 22.27 -19.92
N LYS A 183 -18.48 23.33 -19.94
CA LYS A 183 -18.90 24.74 -19.71
C LYS A 183 -19.57 24.99 -18.35
N LEU A 184 -19.27 24.14 -17.38
CA LEU A 184 -19.73 24.23 -16.00
C LEU A 184 -18.69 24.97 -15.16
N HIS A 185 -19.15 25.72 -14.16
CA HIS A 185 -18.30 26.58 -13.34
C HIS A 185 -18.15 26.06 -11.91
N ASN A 186 -19.01 25.14 -11.48
CA ASN A 186 -18.95 24.51 -10.17
C ASN A 186 -19.69 23.17 -10.17
N MET A 187 -19.53 22.44 -9.06
CA MET A 187 -20.14 21.12 -8.86
C MET A 187 -21.66 21.19 -8.68
N ASP A 188 -22.19 22.29 -8.13
CA ASP A 188 -23.64 22.49 -7.96
C ASP A 188 -24.37 22.54 -9.31
N GLN A 189 -23.76 23.20 -10.31
CA GLN A 189 -24.27 23.23 -11.68
C GLN A 189 -24.27 21.85 -12.32
N LEU A 190 -23.20 21.06 -12.12
CA LEU A 190 -23.13 19.68 -12.61
C LEU A 190 -24.22 18.81 -11.98
N GLN A 191 -24.42 18.90 -10.67
CA GLN A 191 -25.47 18.14 -9.96
C GLN A 191 -26.87 18.54 -10.44
N GLN A 192 -27.10 19.82 -10.70
CA GLN A 192 -28.38 20.30 -11.22
C GLN A 192 -28.63 19.80 -12.65
N GLU A 193 -27.63 19.82 -13.54
CA GLU A 193 -27.78 19.31 -14.90
C GLU A 193 -28.04 17.80 -14.95
N ILE A 194 -27.35 17.01 -14.12
CA ILE A 194 -27.60 15.56 -13.99
C ILE A 194 -29.05 15.32 -13.57
N LYS A 195 -29.52 16.05 -12.55
CA LYS A 195 -30.89 15.92 -12.07
C LYS A 195 -31.92 16.31 -13.14
N ASP A 196 -31.69 17.40 -13.87
CA ASP A 196 -32.58 17.84 -14.95
C ASP A 196 -32.61 16.81 -16.11
N LEU A 197 -31.47 16.18 -16.42
CA LEU A 197 -31.38 15.10 -17.40
C LEU A 197 -32.13 13.84 -16.93
N GLU A 198 -31.96 13.41 -15.69
CA GLU A 198 -32.69 12.28 -15.10
C GLU A 198 -34.20 12.50 -15.16
N GLU A 199 -34.68 13.70 -14.83
CA GLU A 199 -36.10 14.05 -14.91
C GLU A 199 -36.63 14.06 -16.36
N ARG A 200 -35.80 14.45 -17.33
CA ARG A 200 -36.16 14.40 -18.76
C ARG A 200 -36.24 12.95 -19.27
N ILE A 201 -35.28 12.11 -18.92
CA ILE A 201 -35.26 10.68 -19.26
C ILE A 201 -36.50 9.99 -18.69
N GLN A 202 -36.83 10.25 -17.42
CA GLN A 202 -38.05 9.71 -16.79
C GLN A 202 -39.32 10.16 -17.51
N ARG A 203 -39.42 11.44 -17.90
CA ARG A 203 -40.57 11.94 -18.68
C ARG A 203 -40.66 11.29 -20.06
N LEU A 204 -39.54 11.05 -20.74
CA LEU A 204 -39.52 10.39 -22.05
C LEU A 204 -39.95 8.92 -21.97
N HIS A 205 -39.54 8.19 -20.92
CA HIS A 205 -40.03 6.84 -20.64
C HIS A 205 -41.54 6.82 -20.39
N GLN A 206 -42.06 7.75 -19.58
CA GLN A 206 -43.51 7.85 -19.31
C GLN A 206 -44.33 8.18 -20.57
N GLN A 207 -43.72 8.84 -21.55
CA GLN A 207 -44.33 9.16 -22.85
C GLN A 207 -44.15 8.05 -23.90
N GLY A 208 -43.53 6.92 -23.56
CA GLY A 208 -43.28 5.81 -24.49
C GLY A 208 -42.23 6.13 -25.58
N ARG A 209 -41.39 7.15 -25.36
CA ARG A 209 -40.36 7.61 -26.32
C ARG A 209 -38.99 6.98 -25.98
N GLN A 210 -38.90 5.66 -26.07
CA GLN A 210 -37.72 4.89 -25.65
C GLN A 210 -36.43 5.28 -26.39
N GLU A 211 -36.43 5.36 -27.72
CA GLU A 211 -35.22 5.73 -28.50
C GLU A 211 -34.64 7.09 -28.07
N LYS A 212 -35.49 8.06 -27.75
CA LYS A 212 -35.04 9.39 -27.32
C LYS A 212 -34.61 9.44 -25.87
N ALA A 213 -35.11 8.54 -25.05
CA ALA A 213 -34.62 8.40 -23.68
C ALA A 213 -33.24 7.73 -23.67
N GLU A 214 -32.99 6.79 -24.57
CA GLU A 214 -31.67 6.16 -24.79
C GLU A 214 -30.64 7.19 -25.29
N GLU A 215 -31.00 8.03 -26.27
CA GLU A 215 -30.14 9.14 -26.74
C GLU A 215 -29.73 10.11 -25.62
N GLU A 216 -30.63 10.42 -24.69
CA GLU A 216 -30.33 11.31 -23.55
C GLU A 216 -29.53 10.58 -22.46
N MET A 217 -29.63 9.26 -22.37
CA MET A 217 -28.87 8.44 -21.44
C MET A 217 -27.38 8.36 -21.81
N GLU A 218 -27.05 8.51 -23.09
CA GLU A 218 -25.66 8.60 -23.58
C GLU A 218 -24.96 9.92 -23.18
N LEU A 219 -25.71 10.91 -22.68
CA LEU A 219 -25.19 12.20 -22.21
C LEU A 219 -24.88 12.22 -20.69
N LEU A 220 -25.26 11.15 -19.97
CA LEU A 220 -24.91 10.91 -18.56
C LEU A 220 -23.60 10.13 -18.45
#